data_AF-A0A7X9UBF2-F1
#
_entry.id   AF-A0A7X9UBF2-F1
#
_cell.length_a   1.000
_cell.length_b   1.000
_cell.length_c   1.000
_cell.angle_alpha   90.00
_cell.angle_beta   90.00
_cell.angle_gamma   90.00
#
_symmetry.space_group_name_H-M   'P 1'
#
loop_
_entity.id
_entity.type
_entity.pdbx_description
1 polymer ?
#
loop_
_entity_poly.entity_id
_entity_poly.type
_entity_poly.pdbx_seq_one_letter_code
_entity_poly.pdbx_strand_id
1 'polypeptide(L)'
;MAMETKRRDGRAIDGHMSHARRPVNALDAAKRAAHAKPVERERLRAAAAGTRRVVSSGAAEHSSRAVSFAAALVGIGLALVVVYLIGGALTGIAHHRDGAAAGEAEVAVVRSSEGTVKKSIEYGGFVYRLSATGDGCVLQRRAQGSEDKPSDLCEMDGSPVGVIEYSGAVYAISTTDADYHVTSLALGDGCMPVELVQGDGCVRKARLSKGVLELELRDGTMKNIEL
;
A
#
# COMPACT_ATOMS: atom_id res chain seq x y z
N MET A 1 -25.89 -50.05 -65.51
CA MET A 1 -27.33 -49.98 -65.21
C MET A 1 -27.46 -49.83 -63.71
N ALA A 2 -27.71 -48.62 -63.17
CA ALA A 2 -29.05 -48.04 -62.91
C ALA A 2 -29.84 -48.92 -61.90
N MET A 3 -30.42 -48.49 -60.78
CA MET A 3 -30.86 -47.21 -60.18
C MET A 3 -31.04 -47.52 -58.66
N GLU A 4 -30.65 -46.67 -57.70
CA GLU A 4 -31.45 -45.56 -57.13
C GLU A 4 -32.83 -46.00 -56.60
N THR A 5 -33.17 -45.87 -55.30
CA THR A 5 -33.63 -44.60 -54.71
C THR A 5 -34.12 -44.78 -53.24
N LYS A 6 -33.96 -43.69 -52.45
CA LYS A 6 -34.95 -43.06 -51.52
C LYS A 6 -35.52 -43.84 -50.31
N ARG A 7 -35.87 -43.23 -49.17
CA ARG A 7 -35.74 -41.89 -48.58
C ARG A 7 -36.32 -41.96 -47.15
N ARG A 8 -35.73 -41.16 -46.25
CA ARG A 8 -36.33 -40.25 -45.23
C ARG A 8 -37.22 -40.72 -44.07
N ASP A 9 -36.91 -40.07 -42.94
CA ASP A 9 -37.76 -39.42 -41.92
C ASP A 9 -38.88 -40.25 -41.27
N GLY A 10 -39.07 -40.29 -39.95
CA GLY A 10 -38.57 -39.44 -38.89
C GLY A 10 -39.50 -39.57 -37.68
N ARG A 11 -39.04 -39.00 -36.57
CA ARG A 11 -39.81 -38.45 -35.44
C ARG A 11 -40.50 -39.41 -34.45
N ALA A 12 -39.97 -39.31 -33.23
CA ALA A 12 -40.53 -39.62 -31.92
C ALA A 12 -42.03 -39.31 -31.74
N ILE A 13 -42.65 -39.99 -30.77
CA ILE A 13 -43.30 -39.38 -29.59
C ILE A 13 -43.59 -40.46 -28.53
N ASP A 14 -43.00 -40.23 -27.36
CA ASP A 14 -43.44 -40.41 -25.97
C ASP A 14 -44.57 -41.39 -25.61
N GLY A 15 -44.22 -42.29 -24.67
CA GLY A 15 -45.14 -43.00 -23.78
C GLY A 15 -44.71 -42.83 -22.33
N HIS A 16 -45.33 -41.85 -21.67
CA HIS A 16 -45.19 -41.46 -20.27
C HIS A 16 -45.55 -42.63 -19.31
N MET A 17 -44.65 -43.03 -18.41
CA MET A 17 -44.99 -43.90 -17.27
C MET A 17 -44.50 -43.29 -15.95
N SER A 18 -45.41 -43.33 -14.99
CA SER A 18 -45.50 -42.58 -13.75
C SER A 18 -44.57 -43.09 -12.64
N HIS A 19 -44.35 -42.19 -11.68
CA HIS A 19 -43.53 -42.29 -10.48
C HIS A 19 -43.60 -43.62 -9.70
N ALA A 20 -42.46 -44.30 -9.58
CA ALA A 20 -42.17 -45.18 -8.45
C ALA A 20 -41.05 -44.56 -7.60
N ARG A 21 -41.42 -43.76 -6.60
CA ARG A 21 -40.50 -43.37 -5.52
C ARG A 21 -40.14 -44.65 -4.76
N ARG A 22 -38.93 -45.17 -4.93
CA ARG A 22 -38.39 -46.22 -4.05
C ARG A 22 -38.54 -45.75 -2.59
N PRO A 23 -39.10 -46.56 -1.69
CA PRO A 23 -39.08 -46.22 -0.27
C PRO A 23 -37.61 -46.12 0.14
N VAL A 24 -37.20 -44.94 0.60
CA VAL A 24 -35.85 -44.72 1.10
C VAL A 24 -35.69 -45.65 2.29
N ASN A 25 -34.81 -46.65 2.16
CA ASN A 25 -34.53 -47.57 3.24
C ASN A 25 -34.00 -46.75 4.42
N ALA A 26 -34.75 -46.73 5.53
CA ALA A 26 -34.44 -45.91 6.70
C ALA A 26 -33.04 -46.18 7.26
N LEU A 27 -32.54 -47.41 7.06
CA LEU A 27 -31.18 -47.83 7.43
C LEU A 27 -30.10 -47.14 6.58
N ASP A 28 -30.40 -46.89 5.30
CA ASP A 28 -29.49 -46.27 4.34
C ASP A 28 -29.50 -44.73 4.46
N ALA A 29 -30.64 -44.15 4.84
CA ALA A 29 -30.75 -42.74 5.23
C ALA A 29 -30.02 -42.47 6.57
N ALA A 30 -30.13 -43.40 7.54
CA ALA A 30 -29.45 -43.27 8.84
C ALA A 30 -27.92 -43.37 8.71
N LYS A 31 -27.39 -44.26 7.85
CA LYS A 31 -25.95 -44.34 7.55
C LYS A 31 -25.41 -43.10 6.86
N ARG A 32 -26.19 -42.45 5.99
CA ARG A 32 -25.81 -41.16 5.37
C ARG A 32 -25.85 -39.98 6.36
N ALA A 33 -26.81 -39.98 7.28
CA ALA A 33 -26.91 -38.95 8.33
C ALA A 33 -25.79 -39.05 9.38
N ALA A 34 -25.21 -40.23 9.59
CA ALA A 34 -24.09 -40.45 10.50
C ALA A 34 -22.73 -39.92 9.99
N HIS A 35 -22.61 -39.65 8.68
CA HIS A 35 -21.39 -39.10 8.06
C HIS A 35 -21.56 -37.66 7.53
N ALA A 36 -22.67 -36.99 7.87
CA ALA A 36 -22.91 -35.60 7.48
C ALA A 36 -22.25 -34.61 8.45
N LYS A 37 -21.51 -33.63 7.91
CA LYS A 37 -20.77 -32.62 8.66
C LYS A 37 -21.73 -31.69 9.44
N PRO A 38 -21.33 -31.22 10.64
CA PRO A 38 -22.22 -30.51 11.59
C PRO A 38 -22.87 -29.22 11.04
N VAL A 39 -22.31 -28.62 9.99
CA VAL A 39 -22.75 -27.34 9.40
C VAL A 39 -24.10 -27.44 8.66
N GLU A 40 -24.53 -28.63 8.24
CA GLU A 40 -25.83 -28.80 7.57
C GLU A 40 -27.01 -28.98 8.54
N ARG A 41 -26.75 -29.34 9.81
CA ARG A 41 -27.80 -29.43 10.85
C ARG A 41 -28.32 -28.06 11.29
N GLU A 42 -27.48 -27.03 11.26
CA GLU A 42 -27.90 -25.65 11.58
C GLU A 42 -28.72 -25.01 10.46
N ARG A 43 -28.38 -25.27 9.19
CA ARG A 43 -29.16 -24.81 8.03
C ARG A 43 -30.57 -25.39 7.98
N LEU A 44 -30.74 -26.65 8.35
CA LEU A 44 -32.07 -27.29 8.40
C LEU A 44 -32.89 -26.85 9.62
N ARG A 45 -32.26 -26.49 10.75
CA ARG A 45 -32.94 -25.85 11.89
C ARG A 45 -33.36 -24.40 11.59
N ALA A 46 -32.56 -23.65 10.83
CA ALA A 46 -32.92 -22.29 10.40
C ALA A 46 -34.07 -22.28 9.36
N ALA A 47 -34.17 -23.31 8.51
CA ALA A 47 -35.27 -23.44 7.54
C ALA A 47 -36.62 -23.82 8.17
N ALA A 48 -36.62 -24.42 9.36
CA ALA A 48 -37.84 -24.75 10.12
C ALA A 48 -38.38 -23.56 10.95
N ALA A 49 -37.60 -22.48 11.12
CA ALA A 49 -37.97 -21.30 11.89
C ALA A 49 -38.83 -20.27 11.12
N GLY A 50 -39.40 -20.64 9.98
CA GLY A 50 -40.53 -19.93 9.35
C GLY A 50 -40.27 -18.52 8.82
N THR A 51 -39.02 -18.05 8.72
CA THR A 51 -38.71 -16.69 8.26
C THR A 51 -38.15 -16.69 6.85
N ARG A 52 -39.01 -16.93 5.85
CA ARG A 52 -38.68 -16.63 4.45
C ARG A 52 -39.68 -15.62 3.90
N ARG A 53 -39.23 -14.36 3.79
CA ARG A 53 -39.87 -13.40 2.88
C ARG A 53 -39.62 -13.86 1.45
N VAL A 54 -40.71 -13.97 0.71
CA VAL A 54 -40.74 -14.16 -0.73
C VAL A 54 -40.07 -12.96 -1.40
N VAL A 55 -39.04 -13.19 -2.21
CA VAL A 55 -38.68 -12.27 -3.28
C VAL A 55 -38.81 -13.07 -4.57
N SER A 56 -39.78 -12.64 -5.37
CA SER A 56 -40.15 -13.19 -6.66
C SER A 56 -38.98 -13.13 -7.64
N SER A 57 -38.87 -14.19 -8.42
CA SER A 57 -38.03 -14.32 -9.60
C SER A 57 -38.31 -13.22 -10.63
N GLY A 58 -37.27 -12.51 -11.05
CA GLY A 58 -37.19 -11.83 -12.34
C GLY A 58 -35.98 -12.40 -13.09
N ALA A 59 -36.24 -13.01 -14.24
CA ALA A 59 -35.23 -13.61 -15.11
C ALA A 59 -34.49 -12.53 -15.91
N ALA A 60 -33.29 -12.91 -16.38
CA ALA A 60 -32.51 -12.33 -17.47
C ALA A 60 -31.96 -10.89 -17.28
N GLU A 61 -30.65 -10.80 -17.00
CA GLU A 61 -29.69 -10.14 -17.90
C GLU A 61 -28.26 -10.43 -17.41
N HIS A 62 -27.50 -11.16 -18.23
CA HIS A 62 -26.04 -11.15 -18.15
C HIS A 62 -25.55 -9.80 -18.68
N SER A 63 -24.44 -9.29 -18.12
CA SER A 63 -23.72 -8.06 -18.52
C SER A 63 -24.13 -6.75 -17.83
N SER A 64 -23.72 -6.56 -16.57
CA SER A 64 -23.53 -5.19 -16.01
C SER A 64 -22.72 -5.11 -14.70
N ARG A 65 -22.27 -6.21 -14.09
CA ARG A 65 -21.59 -6.14 -12.78
C ARG A 65 -20.09 -5.82 -12.84
N ALA A 66 -19.41 -6.04 -13.97
CA ALA A 66 -17.97 -5.76 -14.06
C ALA A 66 -17.65 -4.26 -14.22
N VAL A 67 -18.57 -3.47 -14.78
CA VAL A 67 -18.37 -2.03 -15.03
C VAL A 67 -18.57 -1.21 -13.74
N SER A 68 -19.45 -1.65 -12.83
CA SER A 68 -19.69 -0.93 -11.56
C SER A 68 -18.53 -1.02 -10.56
N PHE A 69 -17.73 -2.08 -10.57
CA PHE A 69 -16.56 -2.17 -9.69
C PHE A 69 -15.40 -1.29 -10.16
N ALA A 70 -15.19 -1.15 -11.47
CA ALA A 70 -14.18 -0.25 -12.02
C ALA A 70 -14.54 1.23 -11.75
N ALA A 71 -15.80 1.61 -11.93
CA ALA A 71 -16.26 2.98 -11.64
C ALA A 71 -16.19 3.34 -10.15
N ALA A 72 -16.48 2.39 -9.26
CA ALA A 72 -16.38 2.62 -7.81
C ALA A 72 -14.92 2.80 -7.35
N LEU A 73 -13.98 2.03 -7.91
CA LEU A 73 -12.55 2.16 -7.59
C LEU A 73 -11.94 3.46 -8.12
N VAL A 74 -12.35 3.89 -9.32
CA VAL A 74 -11.96 5.20 -9.86
C VAL A 74 -12.53 6.33 -9.02
N GLY A 75 -13.78 6.22 -8.55
CA GLY A 75 -14.39 7.20 -7.63
C GLY A 75 -13.69 7.30 -6.28
N ILE A 76 -13.29 6.17 -5.68
CA ILE A 76 -12.54 6.14 -4.42
C ILE A 76 -11.13 6.71 -4.62
N GLY A 77 -10.46 6.35 -5.71
CA GLY A 77 -9.15 6.89 -6.05
C GLY A 77 -9.18 8.41 -6.25
N LEU A 78 -10.17 8.91 -7.00
CA LEU A 78 -10.36 10.36 -7.20
C LEU A 78 -10.70 11.08 -5.88
N ALA A 79 -11.54 10.48 -5.03
CA ALA A 79 -11.86 11.05 -3.72
C ALA A 79 -10.63 11.15 -2.82
N LEU A 80 -9.73 10.16 -2.84
CA LEU A 80 -8.48 10.21 -2.09
C LEU A 80 -7.52 11.27 -2.64
N VAL A 81 -7.43 11.45 -3.96
CA VAL A 81 -6.65 12.53 -4.58
C VAL A 81 -7.21 13.90 -4.22
N VAL A 82 -8.54 14.07 -4.21
CA VAL A 82 -9.20 15.31 -3.79
C VAL A 82 -8.98 15.58 -2.30
N VAL A 83 -9.09 14.58 -1.43
CA VAL A 83 -8.77 14.72 0.00
C VAL A 83 -7.29 15.05 0.22
N TYR A 84 -6.39 14.49 -0.58
CA TYR A 84 -4.96 14.81 -0.53
C TYR A 84 -4.67 16.24 -0.98
N LEU A 85 -5.29 16.70 -2.08
CA LEU A 85 -5.13 18.06 -2.59
C LEU A 85 -5.78 19.12 -1.68
N ILE A 86 -6.93 18.81 -1.08
CA ILE A 86 -7.61 19.70 -0.11
C ILE A 86 -6.90 19.66 1.26
N GLY A 87 -6.39 18.50 1.68
CA GLY A 87 -5.59 18.36 2.91
C GLY A 87 -4.24 19.08 2.84
N GLY A 88 -3.63 19.12 1.65
CA GLY A 88 -2.45 19.96 1.37
C GLY A 88 -2.76 21.46 1.32
N ALA A 89 -3.99 21.86 1.01
CA ALA A 89 -4.41 23.26 0.99
C ALA A 89 -4.88 23.78 2.37
N LEU A 90 -5.38 22.92 3.26
CA LEU A 90 -5.83 23.31 4.60
C LEU A 90 -4.71 23.34 5.65
N THR A 91 -3.52 22.82 5.35
CA THR A 91 -2.32 23.00 6.19
C THR A 91 -1.63 24.37 5.95
N GLY A 92 -2.07 25.14 4.94
CA GLY A 92 -1.51 26.45 4.60
C GLY A 92 -2.32 27.68 5.09
N ILE A 93 -3.50 27.51 5.68
CA ILE A 93 -4.35 28.64 6.12
C ILE A 93 -4.85 28.43 7.55
N ALA A 94 -3.92 28.24 8.49
CA ALA A 94 -4.21 28.33 9.92
C ALA A 94 -2.99 28.83 10.71
N HIS A 95 -2.37 29.92 10.25
CA HIS A 95 -1.47 30.70 11.09
C HIS A 95 -1.96 32.15 11.19
N HIS A 96 -3.08 32.30 11.91
CA HIS A 96 -3.23 33.43 12.80
C HIS A 96 -3.65 32.92 14.18
N ARG A 97 -2.90 33.36 15.19
CA ARG A 97 -3.01 33.17 16.64
C ARG A 97 -2.40 31.91 17.24
N ASP A 98 -1.31 32.17 17.97
CA ASP A 98 -1.04 31.78 19.35
C ASP A 98 -1.42 30.36 19.78
N GLY A 99 -0.39 29.56 20.07
CA GLY A 99 -0.54 28.41 20.95
C GLY A 99 0.18 27.17 20.45
N ALA A 100 1.18 26.77 21.23
CA ALA A 100 1.88 25.49 21.19
C ALA A 100 1.02 24.30 20.71
N ALA A 101 1.53 23.57 19.72
CA ALA A 101 1.27 22.15 19.57
C ALA A 101 2.51 21.50 18.94
N ALA A 102 3.29 20.83 19.78
CA ALA A 102 4.32 19.89 19.34
C ALA A 102 3.61 18.78 18.54
N GLY A 103 3.74 18.81 17.22
CA GLY A 103 3.44 17.64 16.41
C GLY A 103 4.51 16.60 16.72
N GLU A 104 4.12 15.54 17.43
CA GLU A 104 4.96 14.38 17.68
C GLU A 104 5.41 13.81 16.32
N ALA A 105 6.62 14.18 15.93
CA ALA A 105 7.33 13.49 14.87
C ALA A 105 7.58 12.07 15.37
N GLU A 106 7.15 11.07 14.62
CA GLU A 106 7.40 9.67 14.92
C GLU A 106 8.92 9.43 14.90
N VAL A 107 9.55 9.50 16.08
CA VAL A 107 10.98 9.25 16.26
C VAL A 107 11.18 7.74 16.31
N ALA A 108 11.53 7.16 15.17
CA ALA A 108 11.92 5.75 15.12
C ALA A 108 13.38 5.60 15.55
N VAL A 109 13.60 5.04 16.73
CA VAL A 109 14.92 4.58 17.20
C VAL A 109 15.42 3.49 16.24
N VAL A 110 16.51 3.72 15.51
CA VAL A 110 17.10 2.69 14.62
C VAL A 110 18.49 2.34 15.07
N ARG A 111 18.70 1.05 15.37
CA ARG A 111 20.02 0.44 15.46
C ARG A 111 20.34 -0.16 14.09
N SER A 112 21.31 0.42 13.36
CA SER A 112 21.80 -0.01 12.04
C SER A 112 20.71 -0.04 10.95
N SER A 113 20.58 1.05 10.19
CA SER A 113 19.43 1.29 9.31
C SER A 113 19.55 0.70 7.90
N GLU A 114 19.46 -0.64 7.75
CA GLU A 114 18.92 -1.15 6.48
C GLU A 114 17.44 -0.72 6.36
N GLY A 115 17.00 -0.41 5.14
CA GLY A 115 15.61 -0.04 4.84
C GLY A 115 15.43 1.37 4.31
N THR A 116 14.17 1.84 4.33
CA THR A 116 13.79 3.14 3.76
C THR A 116 14.39 4.28 4.58
N VAL A 117 14.88 5.32 3.90
CA VAL A 117 15.37 6.53 4.55
C VAL A 117 14.26 7.19 5.37
N LYS A 118 14.63 7.93 6.41
CA LYS A 118 13.68 8.55 7.34
C LYS A 118 13.87 10.05 7.39
N LYS A 119 12.86 10.79 7.83
CA LYS A 119 13.00 12.25 8.05
C LYS A 119 13.95 12.58 9.21
N SER A 120 14.03 11.68 10.18
CA SER A 120 14.94 11.76 11.31
C SER A 120 15.41 10.39 11.73
N ILE A 121 16.62 10.32 12.27
CA ILE A 121 17.21 9.13 12.86
C ILE A 121 17.84 9.49 14.20
N GLU A 122 17.91 8.51 15.10
CA GLU A 122 18.70 8.62 16.32
C GLU A 122 20.00 7.86 16.13
N TYR A 123 21.13 8.53 16.34
CA TYR A 123 22.44 7.91 16.22
C TYR A 123 23.48 8.65 17.07
N GLY A 124 24.39 7.90 17.71
CA GLY A 124 25.48 8.48 18.49
C GLY A 124 25.05 9.39 19.65
N GLY A 125 23.86 9.19 20.23
CA GLY A 125 23.31 10.06 21.29
C GLY A 125 22.69 11.37 20.79
N PHE A 126 22.55 11.52 19.46
CA PHE A 126 21.91 12.66 18.83
C PHE A 126 20.72 12.23 17.96
N VAL A 127 19.81 13.16 17.75
CA VAL A 127 18.78 13.10 16.72
C VAL A 127 19.27 13.91 15.53
N TYR A 128 19.42 13.25 14.40
CA TYR A 128 19.68 13.90 13.11
C TYR A 128 18.38 14.02 12.35
N ARG A 129 18.10 15.21 11.82
CA ARG A 129 16.88 15.49 11.07
C ARG A 129 17.21 16.31 9.85
N LEU A 130 16.56 15.98 8.74
CA LEU A 130 16.59 16.82 7.55
C LEU A 130 15.27 17.58 7.43
N SER A 131 15.36 18.91 7.45
CA SER A 131 14.20 19.82 7.48
C SER A 131 14.19 20.69 6.23
N ALA A 132 13.01 20.89 5.63
CA ALA A 132 12.88 21.82 4.51
C ALA A 132 12.96 23.28 5.00
N THR A 133 13.59 24.15 4.21
CA THR A 133 13.81 25.57 4.49
C THR A 133 13.71 26.39 3.21
N GLY A 134 12.60 27.10 3.00
CA GLY A 134 12.41 27.90 1.78
C GLY A 134 12.59 27.04 0.52
N ASP A 135 13.63 27.36 -0.26
CA ASP A 135 13.99 26.67 -1.50
C ASP A 135 15.04 25.54 -1.32
N GLY A 136 15.47 25.30 -0.07
CA GLY A 136 16.47 24.29 0.29
C GLY A 136 16.06 23.42 1.46
N CYS A 137 17.04 22.76 2.06
CA CYS A 137 16.88 22.01 3.29
C CYS A 137 18.12 22.08 4.17
N VAL A 138 17.93 21.84 5.46
CA VAL A 138 18.99 21.92 6.46
C VAL A 138 19.08 20.60 7.23
N LEU A 139 20.30 20.04 7.28
CA LEU A 139 20.63 18.93 8.16
C LEU A 139 20.87 19.47 9.56
N GLN A 140 20.09 18.98 10.51
CA GLN A 140 20.06 19.46 11.88
C GLN A 140 20.44 18.35 12.85
N ARG A 141 21.04 18.73 13.98
CA ARG A 141 21.41 17.84 15.07
C ARG A 141 20.93 18.38 16.40
N ARG A 142 20.40 17.49 17.23
CA ARG A 142 20.02 17.78 18.62
C ARG A 142 20.47 16.64 19.52
N ALA A 143 20.91 16.94 20.74
CA ALA A 143 21.17 15.89 21.73
C ALA A 143 19.87 15.14 22.06
N GLN A 144 19.93 13.82 22.18
CA GLN A 144 18.74 13.03 22.50
C GLN A 144 18.16 13.44 23.86
N GLY A 145 16.84 13.65 23.92
CA GLY A 145 16.15 14.10 25.13
C GLY A 145 16.38 15.58 25.50
N SER A 146 17.10 16.35 24.69
CA SER A 146 17.21 17.81 24.87
C SER A 146 16.00 18.53 24.27
N GLU A 147 15.54 19.57 24.97
CA GLU A 147 14.53 20.51 24.49
C GLU A 147 15.15 21.71 23.75
N ASP A 148 16.48 21.86 23.78
CA ASP A 148 17.20 22.96 23.16
C ASP A 148 17.00 22.98 21.65
N LYS A 149 16.99 24.16 21.04
CA LYS A 149 16.87 24.25 19.57
C LYS A 149 17.95 23.40 18.88
N PRO A 150 17.60 22.64 17.84
CA PRO A 150 18.59 21.87 17.10
C PRO A 150 19.64 22.81 16.49
N SER A 151 20.87 22.33 16.41
CA SER A 151 21.95 23.03 15.70
C SER A 151 21.90 22.67 14.22
N ASP A 152 22.00 23.67 13.36
CA ASP A 152 22.14 23.47 11.93
C ASP A 152 23.58 23.04 11.63
N LEU A 153 23.72 21.96 10.86
CA LEU A 153 25.01 21.36 10.51
C LEU A 153 25.40 21.66 9.06
N CYS A 154 24.42 21.61 8.14
CA CYS A 154 24.64 21.80 6.71
C CYS A 154 23.37 22.33 6.07
N GLU A 155 23.48 23.37 5.25
CA GLU A 155 22.43 23.76 4.31
C GLU A 155 22.68 23.05 2.97
N MET A 156 21.61 22.64 2.31
CA MET A 156 21.65 21.91 1.04
C MET A 156 20.52 22.41 0.15
N ASP A 157 20.74 22.33 -1.16
CA ASP A 157 19.74 22.74 -2.13
C ASP A 157 18.60 21.72 -2.24
N GLY A 158 17.42 22.22 -2.60
CA GLY A 158 16.24 21.42 -2.91
C GLY A 158 15.49 20.86 -1.70
N SER A 159 14.65 19.88 -1.98
CA SER A 159 13.74 19.27 -1.01
C SER A 159 14.39 18.09 -0.28
N PRO A 160 14.05 17.88 1.01
CA PRO A 160 14.58 16.77 1.77
C PRO A 160 13.96 15.43 1.34
N VAL A 161 14.80 14.46 0.98
CA VAL A 161 14.36 13.08 0.72
C VAL A 161 14.40 12.27 2.00
N GLY A 162 15.50 12.36 2.75
CA GLY A 162 15.64 11.69 4.03
C GLY A 162 17.08 11.60 4.52
N VAL A 163 17.23 10.94 5.66
CA VAL A 163 18.49 10.71 6.37
C VAL A 163 18.59 9.22 6.69
N ILE A 164 19.80 8.69 6.64
CA ILE A 164 20.11 7.31 7.00
C ILE A 164 21.50 7.21 7.60
N GLU A 165 21.71 6.25 8.51
CA GLU A 165 23.03 5.94 9.03
C GLU A 165 23.57 4.68 8.37
N TYR A 166 24.86 4.72 8.04
CA TYR A 166 25.61 3.55 7.65
C TYR A 166 27.09 3.70 8.03
N SER A 167 27.65 2.66 8.64
CA SER A 167 29.08 2.55 8.93
C SER A 167 29.67 3.76 9.68
N GLY A 168 28.92 4.35 10.62
CA GLY A 168 29.43 5.48 11.41
C GLY A 168 29.27 6.86 10.77
N ALA A 169 28.65 6.93 9.59
CA ALA A 169 28.33 8.17 8.91
C ALA A 169 26.82 8.37 8.78
N VAL A 170 26.40 9.63 8.86
CA VAL A 170 25.03 10.06 8.57
C VAL A 170 25.00 10.56 7.14
N TYR A 171 24.13 9.98 6.32
CA TYR A 171 23.90 10.38 4.93
C TYR A 171 22.58 11.13 4.83
N ALA A 172 22.64 12.39 4.41
CA ALA A 172 21.48 13.22 4.13
C ALA A 172 21.29 13.31 2.61
N ILE A 173 20.05 13.14 2.16
CA ILE A 173 19.70 13.09 0.74
C ILE A 173 18.73 14.23 0.45
N SER A 174 19.10 15.10 -0.48
CA SER A 174 18.24 16.16 -1.00
C SER A 174 18.07 16.02 -2.51
N THR A 175 17.04 16.65 -3.05
CA THR A 175 16.75 16.60 -4.49
C THR A 175 16.04 17.86 -4.95
N THR A 176 16.38 18.33 -6.14
CA THR A 176 15.62 19.33 -6.89
C THR A 176 14.76 18.61 -7.94
N ASP A 177 14.14 19.37 -8.85
CA ASP A 177 13.47 18.77 -10.01
C ASP A 177 14.47 18.24 -11.06
N ALA A 178 15.72 18.71 -11.04
CA ALA A 178 16.74 18.39 -12.05
C ALA A 178 17.82 17.43 -11.54
N ASP A 179 18.15 17.46 -10.25
CA ASP A 179 19.27 16.72 -9.67
C ASP A 179 19.01 16.25 -8.22
N TYR A 180 19.92 15.42 -7.73
CA TYR A 180 19.95 14.92 -6.37
C TYR A 180 21.36 14.99 -5.79
N HIS A 181 21.42 15.16 -4.47
CA HIS A 181 22.65 15.23 -3.71
C HIS A 181 22.60 14.25 -2.55
N VAL A 182 23.73 13.60 -2.29
CA VAL A 182 23.97 12.78 -1.11
C VAL A 182 25.12 13.39 -0.34
N THR A 183 24.85 13.91 0.85
CA THR A 183 25.84 14.53 1.73
C THR A 183 26.14 13.57 2.87
N SER A 184 27.42 13.27 3.07
CA SER A 184 27.91 12.44 4.17
C SER A 184 28.44 13.30 5.31
N LEU A 185 28.15 12.88 6.54
CA LEU A 185 28.74 13.42 7.76
C LEU A 185 29.30 12.26 8.58
N ALA A 186 30.63 12.14 8.59
CA ALA A 186 31.31 11.28 9.55
C ALA A 186 31.15 11.85 10.96
N LEU A 187 30.92 10.99 11.95
CA LEU A 187 30.82 11.42 13.34
C LEU A 187 32.20 11.42 14.01
N GLY A 188 32.65 12.62 14.38
CA GLY A 188 33.90 12.85 15.10
C GLY A 188 34.11 14.35 15.37
N ASP A 189 35.04 14.67 16.26
CA ASP A 189 35.38 16.06 16.56
C ASP A 189 35.99 16.74 15.33
N GLY A 190 35.42 17.88 14.93
CA GLY A 190 35.87 18.65 13.77
C GLY A 190 35.44 18.11 12.41
N CYS A 191 34.63 17.04 12.35
CA CYS A 191 34.11 16.53 11.09
C CYS A 191 33.10 17.50 10.47
N MET A 192 33.22 17.73 9.17
CA MET A 192 32.33 18.57 8.38
C MET A 192 31.52 17.72 7.40
N PRO A 193 30.27 18.11 7.10
CA PRO A 193 29.51 17.51 6.02
C PRO A 193 30.25 17.66 4.68
N VAL A 194 30.23 16.61 3.86
CA VAL A 194 30.83 16.60 2.51
C VAL A 194 29.82 16.04 1.54
N GLU A 195 29.66 16.69 0.39
CA GLU A 195 28.89 16.14 -0.73
C GLU A 195 29.61 14.91 -1.28
N LEU A 196 28.99 13.75 -1.12
CA LEU A 196 29.52 12.46 -1.57
C LEU A 196 29.20 12.22 -3.05
N VAL A 197 27.96 12.51 -3.45
CA VAL A 197 27.45 12.28 -4.81
C VAL A 197 26.50 13.40 -5.20
N GLN A 198 26.69 13.91 -6.42
CA GLN A 198 25.68 14.62 -7.20
C GLN A 198 25.26 13.74 -8.38
N GLY A 199 23.97 13.74 -8.73
CA GLY A 199 23.52 13.08 -9.95
C GLY A 199 22.22 13.66 -10.50
N ASP A 200 21.93 13.32 -11.75
CA ASP A 200 20.77 13.85 -12.45
C ASP A 200 19.47 13.13 -12.05
N GLY A 201 18.39 13.91 -12.00
CA GLY A 201 17.01 13.49 -11.81
C GLY A 201 16.47 13.74 -10.41
N CYS A 202 15.14 13.73 -10.30
CA CYS A 202 14.44 13.98 -9.06
C CYS A 202 14.17 12.68 -8.30
N VAL A 203 14.64 12.55 -7.06
CA VAL A 203 14.46 11.34 -6.24
C VAL A 203 13.03 11.27 -5.69
N ARG A 204 12.38 10.13 -5.88
CA ARG A 204 11.05 9.81 -5.32
C ARG A 204 11.16 9.00 -4.04
N LYS A 205 12.11 8.07 -3.97
CA LYS A 205 12.29 7.16 -2.84
C LYS A 205 13.74 6.77 -2.70
N ALA A 206 14.19 6.56 -1.47
CA ALA A 206 15.53 6.07 -1.18
C ALA A 206 15.47 4.95 -0.12
N ARG A 207 16.35 3.95 -0.26
CA ARG A 207 16.53 2.88 0.73
C ARG A 207 17.97 2.40 0.76
N LEU A 208 18.42 1.94 1.91
CA LEU A 208 19.71 1.27 2.07
C LEU A 208 19.51 -0.25 2.13
N SER A 209 20.32 -0.98 1.38
CA SER A 209 20.35 -2.44 1.38
C SER A 209 21.80 -2.89 1.21
N LYS A 210 22.36 -3.61 2.21
CA LYS A 210 23.71 -4.18 2.13
C LYS A 210 24.82 -3.17 1.74
N GLY A 211 24.75 -1.96 2.28
CA GLY A 211 25.72 -0.88 1.99
C GLY A 211 25.52 -0.18 0.64
N VAL A 212 24.45 -0.51 -0.09
CA VAL A 212 24.07 0.19 -1.32
C VAL A 212 22.87 1.08 -1.04
N LEU A 213 23.05 2.38 -1.21
CA LEU A 213 21.96 3.35 -1.22
C LEU A 213 21.30 3.31 -2.61
N GLU A 214 20.07 2.80 -2.62
CA GLU A 214 19.25 2.68 -3.81
C GLU A 214 18.27 3.85 -3.87
N LEU A 215 18.41 4.68 -4.90
CA LEU A 215 17.55 5.82 -5.19
C LEU A 215 16.64 5.47 -6.38
N GLU A 216 15.34 5.65 -6.18
CA GLU A 216 14.32 5.55 -7.21
C GLU A 216 13.94 6.96 -7.65
N LEU A 217 14.24 7.30 -8.90
CA LEU A 217 13.93 8.59 -9.50
C LEU A 217 12.47 8.67 -9.95
N ARG A 218 11.95 9.88 -10.17
CA ARG A 218 10.56 10.12 -10.59
C ARG A 218 10.21 9.45 -11.93
N ASP A 219 11.18 9.33 -12.83
CA ASP A 219 11.06 8.67 -14.13
C ASP A 219 11.07 7.12 -14.04
N GLY A 220 11.29 6.57 -12.85
CA GLY A 220 11.41 5.13 -12.59
C GLY A 220 12.84 4.58 -12.73
N THR A 221 13.83 5.41 -13.05
CA THR A 221 15.23 5.02 -13.07
C THR A 221 15.72 4.70 -11.66
N MET A 222 16.49 3.62 -11.52
CA MET A 222 17.18 3.27 -10.28
C MET A 222 18.64 3.71 -10.34
N LYS A 223 19.11 4.37 -9.29
CA LYS A 223 20.53 4.71 -9.05
C LYS A 223 21.01 3.99 -7.81
N ASN A 224 22.21 3.40 -7.90
CA ASN A 224 22.82 2.67 -6.81
C ASN A 224 24.13 3.37 -6.45
N ILE A 225 24.31 3.67 -5.17
CA ILE A 225 25.49 4.34 -4.63
C ILE A 225 26.06 3.45 -3.53
N GLU A 226 27.33 3.06 -3.65
CA GLU A 226 28.03 2.32 -2.59
C GLU A 226 28.44 3.30 -1.48
N LEU A 227 28.14 2.93 -0.22
CA LEU A 227 28.42 3.73 0.99
C LEU A 227 29.49 3.10 1.89
#